data_AF-A0A838QR92-F1
#
_entry.id   AF-A0A838QR92-F1
#
_cell.length_a   1.000
_cell.length_b   1.000
_cell.length_c   1.000
_cell.angle_alpha   90.00
_cell.angle_beta   90.00
_cell.angle_gamma   90.00
#
_symmetry.space_group_name_H-M   'P 1'
#
loop_
_entity.id
_entity.type
_entity.pdbx_description
1 polymer ?
#
loop_
_entity_poly.entity_id
_entity_poly.type
_entity_poly.pdbx_seq_one_letter_code
_entity_poly.pdbx_strand_id
1 'polypeptide(L)'
;MDVHATGTAQTGHSHPTAGLYFKVGLVLFVLTALEVGLYEITYGGRAGSFAPSIKPLFVPMMLMLSAAKFALVAMFYMHLKQDHKLFSGVFVFPLIIAAFVIVALMALQAYHFAFARSG
;
A
#
# COMPACT_ATOMS: atom_id res chain seq x y z
N MET A 1 9.86 14.12 -61.88
CA MET A 1 9.98 14.85 -60.61
C MET A 1 8.62 14.72 -59.96
N ASP A 2 8.38 13.66 -59.19
CA ASP A 2 7.17 13.55 -58.37
C ASP A 2 7.61 13.07 -57.00
N VAL A 3 7.62 14.06 -56.13
CA VAL A 3 8.13 14.05 -54.76
C VAL A 3 7.16 13.29 -53.88
N HIS A 4 7.72 12.54 -52.95
CA HIS A 4 7.11 11.98 -51.76
C HIS A 4 5.89 12.74 -51.23
N ALA A 5 4.77 12.03 -51.09
CA ALA A 5 3.83 12.26 -50.00
C ALA A 5 3.26 10.90 -49.57
N THR A 6 4.16 10.05 -49.06
CA THR A 6 3.81 8.95 -48.18
C THR A 6 3.09 9.55 -46.97
N GLY A 7 1.77 9.60 -47.01
CA GLY A 7 0.93 9.80 -45.84
C GLY A 7 1.00 8.57 -44.94
N THR A 8 2.15 8.33 -44.32
CA THR A 8 2.24 7.52 -43.11
C THR A 8 1.42 8.25 -42.06
N ALA A 9 0.14 7.94 -42.00
CA ALA A 9 -0.70 8.23 -40.85
C ALA A 9 -0.02 7.60 -39.65
N GLN A 10 0.62 8.49 -38.91
CA GLN A 10 1.28 8.36 -37.63
C GLN A 10 0.99 7.04 -36.92
N THR A 11 2.03 6.23 -36.82
CA THR A 11 2.37 5.40 -35.67
C THR A 11 1.76 5.96 -34.38
N GLY A 12 0.55 5.48 -34.04
CA GLY A 12 -0.01 5.62 -32.71
C GLY A 12 0.87 4.80 -31.78
N HIS A 13 1.86 5.48 -31.20
CA HIS A 13 2.85 4.87 -30.34
C HIS A 13 2.17 4.05 -29.25
N SER A 14 2.36 2.74 -29.36
CA SER A 14 2.21 1.74 -28.32
C SER A 14 2.85 2.25 -27.02
N HIS A 15 2.05 2.80 -26.11
CA HIS A 15 2.38 2.86 -24.69
C HIS A 15 1.51 1.83 -23.93
N PRO A 16 1.80 0.50 -24.07
CA PRO A 16 1.05 -0.58 -23.43
C PRO A 16 1.16 -0.63 -21.90
N THR A 17 1.70 0.41 -21.25
CA THR A 17 1.93 0.46 -19.81
C THR A 17 0.97 1.40 -19.06
N ALA A 18 0.45 2.46 -19.72
CA ALA A 18 -0.38 3.47 -19.07
C ALA A 18 -1.70 2.91 -18.51
N GLY A 19 -2.34 1.99 -19.23
CA GLY A 19 -3.59 1.35 -18.79
C GLY A 19 -3.43 0.45 -17.57
N LEU A 20 -2.27 -0.20 -17.40
CA LEU A 20 -1.98 -1.05 -16.25
C LEU A 20 -1.83 -0.21 -14.98
N TYR A 21 -1.11 0.91 -15.06
CA TYR A 21 -0.95 1.86 -13.96
C TYR A 21 -2.28 2.47 -13.51
N PHE A 22 -3.12 2.85 -14.47
CA PHE A 22 -4.45 3.38 -14.16
C PHE A 22 -5.32 2.36 -13.43
N LYS A 23 -5.30 1.09 -13.86
CA LYS A 23 -6.06 0.00 -13.21
C LYS A 23 -5.57 -0.27 -11.79
N VAL A 24 -4.24 -0.26 -11.57
CA VAL A 24 -3.64 -0.42 -10.23
C VAL A 24 -3.97 0.77 -9.33
N GLY A 25 -3.86 2.00 -9.85
CA GLY A 25 -4.25 3.21 -9.14
C GLY A 25 -5.73 3.22 -8.74
N LEU A 26 -6.61 2.76 -9.63
CA LEU A 26 -8.04 2.62 -9.33
C LEU A 26 -8.30 1.61 -8.21
N VAL A 27 -7.61 0.46 -8.22
CA VAL A 27 -7.70 -0.53 -7.13
C VAL A 27 -7.23 0.06 -5.80
N LEU A 28 -6.09 0.77 -5.79
CA LEU A 28 -5.57 1.46 -4.60
C LEU A 28 -6.54 2.51 -4.08
N PHE A 29 -7.17 3.27 -4.98
CA PHE A 29 -8.17 4.27 -4.64
C PHE A 29 -9.38 3.62 -3.97
N VAL A 30 -9.93 2.54 -4.56
CA VAL A 30 -11.06 1.80 -3.97
C VAL A 30 -10.69 1.19 -2.62
N LEU A 31 -9.51 0.57 -2.48
CA LEU A 31 -9.05 0.07 -1.18
C LEU A 31 -8.90 1.20 -0.15
N THR A 32 -8.60 2.43 -0.57
CA THR A 32 -8.47 3.58 0.33
C THR A 32 -9.82 4.14 0.74
N ALA A 33 -10.76 4.24 -0.20
CA ALA A 33 -12.14 4.60 0.13
C ALA A 33 -12.76 3.57 1.09
N LEU A 34 -12.50 2.28 0.89
CA LEU A 34 -13.00 1.21 1.76
C LEU A 34 -12.39 1.27 3.15
N GLU A 35 -11.09 1.59 3.26
CA GLU A 35 -10.40 1.77 4.54
C GLU A 35 -10.97 2.95 5.34
N VAL A 36 -11.14 4.11 4.70
CA VAL A 36 -11.75 5.29 5.32
C VAL A 36 -13.20 5.03 5.72
N GLY A 37 -13.97 4.34 4.86
CA GLY A 37 -15.33 3.93 5.19
C GLY A 37 -15.42 3.00 6.40
N LEU A 38 -14.52 2.01 6.50
CA LEU A 38 -14.41 1.14 7.67
C LEU A 38 -14.03 1.91 8.94
N TYR A 39 -13.12 2.89 8.83
CA TYR A 39 -12.73 3.77 9.93
C TYR A 39 -13.91 4.60 10.44
N GLU A 40 -14.65 5.24 9.54
CA GLU A 40 -15.84 6.03 9.89
C GLU A 40 -16.95 5.19 10.53
N ILE A 41 -17.15 3.94 10.11
CA ILE A 41 -18.15 3.04 10.70
C ILE A 41 -17.72 2.51 12.07
N THR A 42 -16.42 2.30 12.30
CA THR A 42 -15.89 1.69 13.53
C THR A 42 -15.54 2.70 14.62
N TYR A 43 -14.96 3.84 14.23
CA TYR A 43 -14.47 4.89 15.13
C TYR A 43 -15.20 6.23 14.96
N GLY A 44 -15.93 6.45 13.86
CA GLY A 44 -16.70 7.67 13.62
C GLY A 44 -18.06 7.70 14.32
N GLY A 45 -18.77 8.83 14.20
CA GLY A 45 -20.01 9.14 14.93
C GLY A 45 -21.23 8.25 14.63
N ARG A 46 -21.10 7.26 13.74
CA ARG A 46 -22.11 6.23 13.42
C ARG A 46 -21.70 4.83 13.90
N ALA A 47 -20.91 4.74 14.97
CA ALA A 47 -20.51 3.47 15.57
C ALA A 47 -21.75 2.63 15.95
N GLY A 48 -22.10 1.66 15.11
CA GLY A 48 -23.14 0.67 15.41
C GLY A 48 -22.73 -0.22 16.58
N SER A 49 -23.69 -0.94 17.17
CA SER A 49 -23.52 -1.76 18.39
C SER A 49 -22.41 -2.82 18.35
N PHE A 50 -21.76 -3.06 17.20
CA PHE A 50 -20.65 -3.99 17.01
C PHE A 50 -19.25 -3.36 17.24
N ALA A 51 -19.16 -2.03 17.36
CA ALA A 51 -17.89 -1.29 17.53
C ALA A 51 -17.00 -1.70 18.73
N PRO A 52 -17.52 -2.12 19.90
CA PRO A 52 -16.67 -2.48 21.04
C PRO A 52 -15.81 -3.72 20.78
N SER A 53 -16.32 -4.69 20.02
CA SER A 53 -15.67 -5.98 19.82
C SER A 53 -14.58 -5.95 18.75
N ILE A 54 -14.67 -5.03 17.79
CA ILE A 54 -13.71 -4.89 16.68
C ILE A 54 -12.60 -3.86 16.95
N LYS A 55 -12.77 -2.97 17.93
CA LYS A 55 -11.76 -1.93 18.30
C LYS A 55 -10.32 -2.46 18.46
N PRO A 56 -10.07 -3.58 19.16
CA PRO A 56 -8.70 -4.08 19.34
C PRO A 56 -8.09 -4.63 18.05
N LEU A 57 -8.92 -5.22 17.17
CA LEU A 57 -8.49 -5.86 15.93
C LEU A 57 -8.46 -4.89 14.74
N PHE A 58 -9.09 -3.72 14.89
CA PHE A 58 -9.16 -2.70 13.86
C PHE A 58 -7.79 -2.11 13.52
N VAL A 59 -6.98 -1.82 14.54
CA VAL A 59 -5.61 -1.28 14.38
C VAL A 59 -4.72 -2.22 13.56
N PRO A 60 -4.58 -3.52 13.88
CA PRO A 60 -3.76 -4.42 13.06
C PRO A 60 -4.34 -4.64 11.66
N MET A 61 -5.67 -4.62 11.48
CA MET A 61 -6.30 -4.75 10.16
C MET A 61 -5.96 -3.58 9.22
N MET A 62 -6.04 -2.34 9.73
CA MET A 62 -5.66 -1.13 9.00
C MET A 62 -4.15 -1.12 8.69
N LEU A 63 -3.32 -1.53 9.66
CA LEU A 63 -1.88 -1.66 9.46
C LEU A 63 -1.55 -2.64 8.32
N MET A 64 -2.25 -3.78 8.27
CA MET A 64 -2.08 -4.78 7.22
C MET A 64 -2.58 -4.29 5.85
N LEU A 65 -3.70 -3.58 5.79
CA LEU A 65 -4.22 -2.95 4.58
C LEU A 65 -3.26 -1.88 4.03
N SER A 66 -2.69 -1.06 4.91
CA SER A 66 -1.67 -0.06 4.55
C SER A 66 -0.38 -0.72 4.03
N ALA A 67 0.10 -1.76 4.70
CA ALA A 67 1.26 -2.53 4.22
C ALA A 67 1.01 -3.18 2.85
N ALA A 68 -0.19 -3.73 2.63
CA ALA A 68 -0.57 -4.33 1.35
C ALA A 68 -0.60 -3.28 0.23
N LYS A 69 -1.18 -2.10 0.48
CA LYS A 69 -1.17 -0.98 -0.48
C LYS A 69 0.24 -0.53 -0.83
N PHE A 70 1.08 -0.37 0.20
CA PHE A 70 2.48 -0.02 0.01
C PHE A 70 3.22 -1.06 -0.85
N ALA A 71 3.01 -2.35 -0.58
CA ALA A 71 3.57 -3.43 -1.39
C ALA A 71 3.05 -3.41 -2.84
N LEU A 72 1.76 -3.10 -3.05
CA LEU A 72 1.15 -3.00 -4.37
C LEU A 72 1.72 -1.82 -5.16
N VAL A 73 1.90 -0.66 -4.51
CA VAL A 73 2.56 0.52 -5.10
C VAL A 73 4.04 0.22 -5.40
N ALA A 74 4.77 -0.44 -4.50
CA ALA A 74 6.16 -0.78 -4.72
C ALA A 74 6.33 -1.79 -5.87
N MET A 75 5.50 -2.83 -5.92
CA MET A 75 5.63 -3.89 -6.91
C MET A 75 5.21 -3.44 -8.31
N PHE A 76 4.14 -2.64 -8.41
CA PHE A 76 3.59 -2.21 -9.69
C PHE A 76 4.05 -0.80 -10.07
N TYR A 77 3.96 0.20 -9.18
CA TYR A 77 4.24 1.62 -9.50
C TYR A 77 5.73 1.99 -9.50
N MET A 78 6.53 1.34 -8.65
CA MET A 78 8.00 1.52 -8.61
C MET A 78 8.76 0.59 -9.57
N HIS A 79 8.06 -0.06 -10.52
CA HIS A 79 8.65 -0.94 -11.56
C HIS A 79 9.41 -2.17 -11.04
N LEU A 80 9.37 -2.54 -9.75
CA LEU A 80 10.11 -3.69 -9.20
C LEU A 80 9.80 -5.05 -9.86
N LYS A 81 8.58 -5.23 -10.40
CA LYS A 81 8.20 -6.42 -11.18
C LYS A 81 8.79 -6.42 -12.60
N GLN A 82 9.19 -5.26 -13.11
CA GLN A 82 9.73 -5.05 -14.46
C GLN A 82 11.25 -4.84 -14.46
N ASP A 83 11.86 -4.63 -13.30
CA ASP A 83 13.29 -4.39 -13.10
C ASP A 83 14.03 -5.63 -12.53
N HIS A 84 15.36 -5.63 -12.59
CA HIS A 84 16.18 -6.75 -12.11
C HIS A 84 15.97 -7.01 -10.60
N LYS A 85 15.94 -8.29 -10.17
CA LYS A 85 15.67 -8.75 -8.77
C LYS A 85 16.51 -8.04 -7.68
N LEU A 86 17.62 -7.41 -8.06
CA LEU A 86 18.48 -6.61 -7.17
C LEU A 86 17.76 -5.37 -6.60
N PHE A 87 16.97 -4.64 -7.40
CA PHE A 87 16.23 -3.48 -6.90
C PHE A 87 15.13 -3.90 -5.91
N SER A 88 14.49 -5.05 -6.14
CA SER A 88 13.51 -5.60 -5.19
C SER A 88 14.17 -6.01 -3.88
N GLY A 89 15.41 -6.52 -3.92
CA GLY A 89 16.19 -6.84 -2.72
C GLY A 89 16.54 -5.61 -1.89
N VAL A 90 17.04 -4.55 -2.53
CA VAL A 90 17.42 -3.29 -1.85
C VAL A 90 16.21 -2.57 -1.25
N PHE A 91 15.01 -2.78 -1.78
CA PHE A 91 13.78 -2.21 -1.21
C PHE A 91 13.19 -3.06 -0.07
N VAL A 92 13.19 -4.39 -0.22
CA VAL A 92 12.61 -5.30 0.78
C VAL A 92 13.51 -5.44 2.01
N PHE A 93 14.84 -5.37 1.84
CA PHE A 93 15.80 -5.43 2.95
C PHE A 93 15.56 -4.36 4.05
N PRO A 94 15.52 -3.05 3.74
CA PRO A 94 15.21 -2.02 4.73
C PRO A 94 13.75 -2.11 5.22
N LEU A 95 12.81 -2.61 4.41
CA LEU A 95 11.42 -2.82 4.83
C LEU A 95 11.32 -3.88 5.95
N ILE A 96 12.04 -4.99 5.82
CA ILE A 96 12.10 -6.04 6.84
C ILE A 96 12.77 -5.51 8.11
N ILE A 97 13.87 -4.77 7.97
CA ILE A 97 14.57 -4.16 9.11
C ILE A 97 13.64 -3.18 9.83
N ALA A 98 12.94 -2.31 9.10
CA ALA A 98 11.99 -1.36 9.68
C ALA A 98 10.85 -2.09 10.43
N ALA A 99 10.26 -3.12 9.83
CA ALA A 99 9.22 -3.92 10.47
C ALA A 99 9.73 -4.58 11.76
N PHE A 100 10.94 -5.16 11.73
CA PHE A 100 11.57 -5.77 12.90
C PHE A 100 11.81 -4.74 14.02
N VAL A 101 12.35 -3.56 13.68
CA VAL A 101 12.57 -2.47 14.64
C VAL A 101 11.25 -1.99 15.25
N ILE A 102 10.19 -1.80 14.46
CA ILE A 102 8.87 -1.40 14.96
C ILE A 102 8.33 -2.43 15.95
N VAL A 103 8.40 -3.72 15.63
CA VAL A 103 7.95 -4.80 16.52
C VAL A 103 8.79 -4.84 17.80
N ALA A 104 10.11 -4.70 17.70
CA ALA A 104 11.01 -4.67 18.85
C ALA A 104 10.71 -3.48 19.77
N LEU A 105 10.43 -2.29 19.20
CA LEU A 105 10.04 -1.11 19.97
C LEU A 105 8.67 -1.30 20.61
N MET A 106 7.67 -1.84 19.92
CA MET A 106 6.36 -2.16 20.51
C MET A 106 6.51 -3.13 21.68
N ALA A 107 7.32 -4.19 21.55
CA ALA A 107 7.59 -5.12 22.63
C ALA A 107 8.28 -4.45 23.81
N LEU A 108 9.31 -3.62 23.56
CA LEU A 108 10.02 -2.88 24.60
C LEU A 108 9.09 -1.93 25.36
N GLN A 109 8.26 -1.16 24.65
CA GLN A 109 7.27 -0.27 25.25
C GLN A 109 6.25 -1.06 26.09
N ALA A 110 5.80 -2.22 25.59
CA ALA A 110 4.84 -3.07 26.30
C ALA A 110 5.44 -3.64 27.59
N TYR A 111 6.69 -4.11 27.57
CA TYR A 111 7.39 -4.56 28.77
C TYR A 111 7.59 -3.43 29.78
N HIS A 112 7.98 -2.24 29.33
CA HIS A 112 8.13 -1.08 30.20
C HIS A 112 6.80 -0.65 30.83
N PHE A 113 5.71 -0.58 30.06
CA PHE A 113 4.38 -0.26 30.58
C PHE A 113 3.86 -1.33 31.55
N ALA A 114 4.12 -2.61 31.28
CA ALA A 114 3.76 -3.71 32.18
C ALA A 114 4.49 -3.61 33.52
N PHE A 115 5.79 -3.27 33.49
CA PHE A 115 6.59 -3.06 34.70
C PHE A 115 6.14 -1.82 35.48
N ALA A 116 5.82 -0.72 34.79
CA ALA A 116 5.35 0.53 35.42
C ALA A 116 3.97 0.41 36.07
N ARG A 117 3.15 -0.59 35.70
CA ARG A 117 1.85 -0.87 36.32
C ARG A 117 1.95 -1.74 37.58
N SER A 118 3.09 -2.41 37.80
CA SER A 118 3.29 -3.38 38.87
C SER A 118 3.96 -2.83 40.13
N GLY A 119 4.22 -1.52 40.20
CA GLY A 119 4.69 -0.81 41.40
C GLY A 119 3.68 0.23 41.85
#